data_AF-A0A8S3TH41-F1
#
_entry.id   AF-A0A8S3TH41-F1
#
_cell.length_a   1.000
_cell.length_b   1.000
_cell.length_c   1.000
_cell.angle_alpha   90.00
_cell.angle_beta   90.00
_cell.angle_gamma   90.00
#
_symmetry.space_group_name_H-M   'P 1'
#
loop_
_entity.id
_entity.type
_entity.pdbx_description
1 polymer ?
#
loop_
_entity_poly.entity_id
_entity_poly.type
_entity_poly.pdbx_seq_one_letter_code
_entity_poly.pdbx_strand_id
1 'polypeptide(L)'
;MDELEVQDYEMMRLDDDLRQPWPVEGMACNVPSCNTHIYTSYRAYIKHWKKIHTQYISISECEICNMTFNRKCLLNRHFRFVHKLNGAQLANKFAHVTNAPRNAETIASAWVYTFIYIGMSMSNAIISSTIVLSTRSVQRKRDQVCVQPKLNPFEGDYAKHFHSVDPVKCSEDTDWVSVSNGSVFITSKARKNHGSISCQLTYFDRIDDFRNKDLDTVTLSDSSVLPLKSDFVKVHCTAKDKNVYENVHVGVRNVPEYHNKIANLTSGLGLDVLILGFDSLSHMTYMRKLKKTYEYFTETLKGTTLNGYNIVGDGTPQALIPIFTGKTELELPRTLKTLPKRTSSIFTQWF
;
A
#
# COMPACT_ATOMS: atom_id res chain seq x y z
N MET A 1 2.49 15.32 -29.66
CA MET A 1 2.39 14.09 -28.85
C MET A 1 0.92 13.78 -28.79
N ASP A 2 0.51 12.85 -29.63
CA ASP A 2 -0.89 12.46 -29.80
C ASP A 2 -1.42 11.85 -28.50
N GLU A 3 -2.65 12.20 -28.14
CA GLU A 3 -3.38 11.54 -27.07
C GLU A 3 -3.51 10.06 -27.43
N LEU A 4 -2.92 9.18 -26.62
CA LEU A 4 -3.12 7.74 -26.72
C LEU A 4 -4.59 7.44 -26.41
N GLU A 5 -5.37 7.21 -27.47
CA GLU A 5 -6.74 6.76 -27.40
C GLU A 5 -6.75 5.26 -27.06
N VAL A 6 -6.99 4.94 -25.78
CA VAL A 6 -7.10 3.55 -25.32
C VAL A 6 -8.39 2.95 -25.87
N GLN A 7 -8.27 1.87 -26.63
CA GLN A 7 -9.38 1.19 -27.28
C GLN A 7 -10.32 0.57 -26.23
N ASP A 8 -11.64 0.59 -26.47
CA ASP A 8 -12.65 0.15 -25.50
C ASP A 8 -12.46 -1.31 -25.03
N TYR A 9 -11.83 -2.17 -25.84
CA TYR A 9 -11.54 -3.57 -25.47
C TYR A 9 -10.38 -3.72 -24.47
N GLU A 10 -9.42 -2.78 -24.45
CA GLU A 10 -8.31 -2.80 -23.47
C GLU A 10 -8.78 -2.32 -22.10
N MET A 11 -9.73 -1.38 -22.07
CA MET A 11 -10.44 -0.96 -20.86
C MET A 11 -11.34 -2.07 -20.29
N MET A 12 -11.90 -2.95 -21.14
CA MET A 12 -12.67 -4.11 -20.70
C MET A 12 -11.79 -5.12 -19.94
N ARG A 13 -10.57 -5.38 -20.43
CA ARG A 13 -9.64 -6.32 -19.79
C ARG A 13 -9.14 -5.91 -18.41
N LEU A 14 -9.08 -4.62 -18.11
CA LEU A 14 -8.62 -4.13 -16.79
C LEU A 14 -9.64 -4.37 -15.66
N ASP A 15 -10.88 -4.75 -16.00
CA ASP A 15 -12.00 -4.92 -15.08
C ASP A 15 -12.61 -6.35 -15.12
N ASP A 16 -11.99 -7.29 -15.86
CA ASP A 16 -12.56 -8.59 -16.22
C ASP A 16 -12.65 -9.60 -15.06
N ASP A 17 -11.87 -9.44 -13.99
CA ASP A 17 -11.74 -10.51 -12.98
C ASP A 17 -12.90 -10.61 -11.96
N LEU A 18 -13.93 -9.74 -12.02
CA LEU A 18 -15.02 -9.75 -11.02
C LEU A 18 -16.45 -9.50 -11.56
N ARG A 19 -16.73 -9.53 -12.88
CA ARG A 19 -18.07 -9.22 -13.41
C ARG A 19 -18.69 -10.35 -14.22
N GLN A 20 -20.01 -10.50 -14.09
CA GLN A 20 -20.79 -11.40 -14.95
C GLN A 20 -20.71 -10.94 -16.43
N PRO A 21 -20.70 -11.86 -17.40
CA PRO A 21 -20.62 -11.53 -18.82
C PRO A 21 -21.75 -10.56 -19.23
N TRP A 22 -21.42 -9.51 -19.98
CA TRP A 22 -22.40 -8.55 -20.46
C TRP A 22 -23.41 -9.22 -21.42
N PRO A 23 -24.73 -9.15 -21.18
CA PRO A 23 -25.72 -9.80 -22.03
C PRO A 23 -25.76 -9.19 -23.44
N VAL A 24 -25.90 -10.03 -24.47
CA VAL A 24 -25.97 -9.62 -25.89
C VAL A 24 -27.17 -8.71 -26.16
N GLU A 25 -28.27 -8.92 -25.41
CA GLU A 25 -29.50 -8.12 -25.52
C GLU A 25 -29.42 -6.79 -24.75
N GLY A 26 -28.32 -6.54 -24.03
CA GLY A 26 -28.17 -5.40 -23.13
C GLY A 26 -28.83 -5.59 -21.76
N MET A 27 -28.77 -4.57 -20.91
CA MET A 27 -29.31 -4.62 -19.54
C MET A 27 -30.17 -3.38 -19.26
N ALA A 28 -31.37 -3.58 -18.72
CA ALA A 28 -32.21 -2.49 -18.21
C ALA A 28 -31.72 -2.02 -16.83
N CYS A 29 -32.09 -0.81 -16.42
CA CYS A 29 -31.79 -0.36 -15.06
C CYS A 29 -32.57 -1.20 -14.04
N ASN A 30 -31.87 -1.81 -13.07
CA ASN A 30 -32.47 -2.66 -12.05
C ASN A 30 -33.26 -1.89 -10.97
N VAL A 31 -33.30 -0.56 -11.03
CA VAL A 31 -34.06 0.26 -10.08
C VAL A 31 -35.51 0.33 -10.53
N PRO A 32 -36.49 -0.23 -9.78
CA PRO A 32 -37.88 -0.39 -10.26
C PRO A 32 -38.60 0.92 -10.60
N SER A 33 -38.17 2.04 -10.03
CA SER A 33 -38.68 3.38 -10.32
C SER A 33 -37.93 4.10 -11.46
N CYS A 34 -36.86 3.51 -11.97
CA CYS A 34 -36.05 4.06 -13.05
C CYS A 34 -36.51 3.45 -14.37
N ASN A 35 -37.47 4.11 -15.01
CA ASN A 35 -38.06 3.60 -16.24
C ASN A 35 -37.20 4.00 -17.46
N THR A 36 -36.01 3.43 -17.58
CA THR A 36 -35.08 3.68 -18.69
C THR A 36 -35.00 2.51 -19.67
N HIS A 37 -34.60 2.83 -20.90
CA HIS A 37 -34.42 1.86 -21.99
C HIS A 37 -33.29 0.86 -21.69
N ILE A 38 -33.31 -0.28 -22.38
CA ILE A 38 -32.26 -1.28 -22.31
C ILE A 38 -30.95 -0.70 -22.84
N TYR A 39 -29.88 -0.80 -22.05
CA TYR A 39 -28.55 -0.31 -22.41
C TYR A 39 -27.80 -1.40 -23.17
N THR A 40 -27.44 -1.13 -24.43
CA THR A 40 -26.71 -2.07 -25.30
C THR A 40 -25.22 -2.16 -24.99
N SER A 41 -24.65 -1.21 -24.25
CA SER A 41 -23.26 -1.23 -23.82
C SER A 41 -23.07 -0.92 -22.34
N TYR A 42 -22.09 -1.57 -21.72
CA TYR A 42 -21.73 -1.37 -20.32
C TYR A 42 -21.42 0.09 -19.98
N ARG A 43 -20.72 0.78 -20.89
CA ARG A 43 -20.36 2.19 -20.74
C ARG A 43 -21.58 3.10 -20.65
N ALA A 44 -22.63 2.84 -21.44
CA ALA A 44 -23.88 3.60 -21.39
C ALA A 44 -24.64 3.35 -20.08
N TYR A 45 -24.71 2.10 -19.64
CA TYR A 45 -25.33 1.70 -18.37
C TYR A 45 -24.63 2.36 -17.17
N ILE A 46 -23.30 2.29 -17.09
CA ILE A 46 -22.53 2.91 -16.00
C ILE A 46 -22.63 4.43 -16.03
N LYS A 47 -22.68 5.06 -17.21
CA LYS A 47 -22.89 6.51 -17.32
C LYS A 47 -24.27 6.92 -16.82
N HIS A 48 -25.29 6.14 -17.13
CA HIS A 48 -26.63 6.30 -16.56
C HIS A 48 -26.61 6.13 -15.04
N TRP A 49 -26.02 5.05 -14.53
CA TRP A 49 -25.93 4.77 -13.10
C TRP A 49 -25.19 5.88 -12.34
N LYS A 50 -24.07 6.37 -12.87
CA LYS A 50 -23.31 7.51 -12.33
C LYS A 50 -24.09 8.81 -12.32
N LYS A 51 -24.96 9.02 -13.31
CA LYS A 51 -25.72 10.28 -13.48
C LYS A 51 -27.04 10.28 -12.68
N ILE A 52 -27.72 9.14 -12.60
CA ILE A 52 -29.09 9.04 -12.07
C ILE A 52 -29.14 8.41 -10.68
N HIS A 53 -28.30 7.40 -10.42
CA HIS A 53 -28.32 6.63 -9.16
C HIS A 53 -27.18 6.95 -8.21
N THR A 54 -26.07 7.47 -8.72
CA THR A 54 -24.91 7.80 -7.89
C THR A 54 -25.06 9.23 -7.37
N GLN A 55 -25.96 9.42 -6.41
CA GLN A 55 -25.96 10.62 -5.57
C GLN A 55 -24.77 10.58 -4.62
N TYR A 56 -23.65 11.19 -5.02
CA TYR A 56 -22.67 11.71 -4.07
C TYR A 56 -22.41 13.17 -4.37
N ILE A 57 -23.23 14.02 -3.74
CA ILE A 57 -22.81 15.37 -3.40
C ILE A 57 -23.05 15.49 -1.89
N SER A 58 -22.00 15.32 -1.08
CA SER A 58 -21.98 15.98 0.22
C SER A 58 -21.91 17.47 -0.08
N ILE A 59 -23.07 18.12 -0.25
CA ILE A 59 -23.16 19.57 -0.42
C ILE A 59 -22.72 20.16 0.91
N SER A 60 -21.47 20.61 0.95
CA SER A 60 -20.95 21.32 2.10
C SER A 60 -21.34 22.78 1.91
N GLU A 61 -22.24 23.28 2.75
CA GLU A 61 -22.71 24.67 2.70
C GLU A 61 -21.78 25.57 3.54
N CYS A 62 -21.51 26.77 3.03
CA CYS A 62 -20.84 27.79 3.81
C CYS A 62 -21.85 28.45 4.76
N GLU A 63 -21.73 28.21 6.05
CA GLU A 63 -22.62 28.80 7.08
C GLU A 63 -22.58 30.33 7.18
N ILE A 64 -21.64 31.01 6.48
CA ILE A 64 -21.52 32.47 6.50
C ILE A 64 -22.31 33.12 5.36
N CYS A 65 -22.42 32.43 4.21
CA CYS A 65 -23.02 33.00 3.00
C CYS A 65 -23.96 32.05 2.25
N ASN A 66 -24.24 30.88 2.83
CA ASN A 66 -25.10 29.82 2.30
C ASN A 66 -24.74 29.32 0.89
N MET A 67 -23.50 29.55 0.44
CA MET A 67 -23.00 28.99 -0.80
C MET A 67 -22.72 27.49 -0.67
N THR A 68 -23.18 26.72 -1.63
CA THR A 68 -23.09 25.26 -1.64
C THR A 68 -21.90 24.75 -2.45
N PHE A 69 -21.13 23.80 -1.90
CA PHE A 69 -19.96 23.22 -2.56
C PHE A 69 -20.05 21.70 -2.66
N ASN A 70 -19.72 21.15 -3.82
CA ASN A 70 -19.78 19.71 -4.08
C ASN A 70 -18.55 18.91 -3.56
N ARG A 71 -17.54 19.59 -2.99
CA ARG A 71 -16.35 18.98 -2.38
C ARG A 71 -15.85 19.82 -1.20
N LYS A 72 -15.43 19.16 -0.10
CA LYS A 72 -14.91 19.81 1.12
C LYS A 72 -13.68 20.70 0.85
N CYS A 73 -12.82 20.34 -0.09
CA CYS A 73 -11.67 21.16 -0.48
C CYS A 73 -12.07 22.51 -1.12
N LEU A 74 -13.21 22.56 -1.82
CA LEU A 74 -13.73 23.79 -2.42
C LEU A 74 -14.34 24.71 -1.36
N LEU A 75 -15.05 24.15 -0.37
CA LEU A 75 -15.52 24.90 0.79
C LEU A 75 -14.34 25.47 1.61
N ASN A 76 -13.30 24.67 1.85
CA ASN A 76 -12.09 25.15 2.55
C ASN A 76 -11.38 26.28 1.79
N ARG A 77 -11.32 26.17 0.46
CA ARG A 77 -10.80 27.23 -0.41
C ARG A 77 -11.67 28.48 -0.34
N HIS A 78 -13.00 28.33 -0.37
CA HIS A 78 -13.94 29.43 -0.23
C HIS A 78 -13.77 30.17 1.11
N PHE A 79 -13.67 29.47 2.24
CA PHE A 79 -13.39 30.09 3.54
C PHE A 79 -12.10 30.90 3.58
N ARG A 80 -11.04 30.44 2.89
CA ARG A 80 -9.75 31.15 2.83
C ARG A 80 -9.80 32.41 1.95
N PHE A 81 -10.47 32.34 0.81
CA PHE A 81 -10.42 33.43 -0.19
C PHE A 81 -11.55 34.44 -0.06
N VAL A 82 -12.75 34.01 0.36
CA VAL A 82 -13.93 34.89 0.50
C VAL A 82 -14.06 35.40 1.93
N HIS A 83 -13.82 34.55 2.92
CA HIS A 83 -13.95 34.91 4.34
C HIS A 83 -12.61 35.16 5.07
N LYS A 84 -11.48 35.09 4.34
CA LYS A 84 -10.11 35.34 4.85
C LYS A 84 -9.76 34.58 6.14
N LEU A 85 -10.34 33.41 6.36
CA LEU A 85 -10.06 32.59 7.54
C LEU A 85 -8.67 31.95 7.44
N ASN A 86 -7.87 32.08 8.49
CA ASN A 86 -6.54 31.49 8.57
C ASN A 86 -6.59 30.01 9.01
N GLY A 87 -5.47 29.29 8.88
CA GLY A 87 -5.41 27.84 9.12
C GLY A 87 -5.85 27.40 10.53
N ALA A 88 -5.57 28.21 11.55
CA ALA A 88 -5.99 27.97 12.93
C ALA A 88 -7.50 28.15 13.13
N GLN A 89 -8.11 29.16 12.49
CA GLN A 89 -9.57 29.37 12.52
C GLN A 89 -10.33 28.26 11.80
N LEU A 90 -9.81 27.77 10.67
CA LEU A 90 -10.38 26.61 9.96
C LEU A 90 -10.26 25.32 10.80
N ALA A 91 -9.13 25.10 11.46
CA ALA A 91 -8.95 23.94 12.35
C ALA A 91 -9.94 23.97 13.53
N ASN A 92 -10.13 25.12 14.18
CA ASN A 92 -11.10 25.29 15.27
C ASN A 92 -12.55 25.12 14.80
N LYS A 93 -12.91 25.58 13.60
CA LYS A 93 -14.27 25.42 13.06
C LYS A 93 -14.64 23.96 12.81
N PHE A 94 -13.67 23.11 12.48
CA PHE A 94 -13.87 21.66 12.33
C PHE A 94 -13.58 20.87 13.63
N ALA A 95 -13.02 21.49 14.67
CA ALA A 95 -12.76 20.86 15.96
C ALA A 95 -14.02 20.70 16.85
N HIS A 96 -15.09 21.46 16.56
CA HIS A 96 -16.34 21.44 17.35
C HIS A 96 -17.22 20.18 17.21
N VAL A 97 -16.74 19.12 16.56
CA VAL A 97 -17.39 17.80 16.61
C VAL A 97 -16.80 16.90 17.72
N THR A 98 -15.79 17.36 18.49
CA THR A 98 -15.09 16.47 19.46
C THR A 98 -14.96 16.93 20.91
N ASN A 99 -15.51 18.06 21.34
CA ASN A 99 -15.53 18.40 22.77
C ASN A 99 -16.86 19.02 23.21
N ALA A 100 -17.67 18.23 23.91
CA ALA A 100 -18.78 18.73 24.71
C ALA A 100 -18.28 19.06 26.13
N PRO A 101 -18.43 20.30 26.63
CA PRO A 101 -18.33 20.57 28.04
C PRO A 101 -19.65 20.25 28.74
N ARG A 102 -19.51 19.65 29.91
CA ARG A 102 -20.54 19.36 30.90
C ARG A 102 -20.86 20.63 31.70
N ASN A 103 -22.17 20.85 31.93
CA ASN A 103 -22.83 21.43 33.12
C ASN A 103 -23.64 22.73 32.96
N ALA A 104 -24.84 22.61 33.55
CA ALA A 104 -25.64 23.58 34.30
C ALA A 104 -26.47 24.65 33.56
N GLU A 105 -27.80 24.46 33.71
CA GLU A 105 -28.86 25.47 33.94
C GLU A 105 -29.11 26.53 32.86
N THR A 106 -30.36 26.61 32.35
CA THR A 106 -31.29 27.74 32.57
C THR A 106 -32.65 27.45 31.90
N ILE A 107 -33.70 27.96 32.55
CA ILE A 107 -35.14 27.78 32.44
C ILE A 107 -35.79 28.61 31.30
N ALA A 108 -36.98 28.16 30.86
CA ALA A 108 -38.05 28.92 30.16
C ALA A 108 -37.73 29.37 28.71
N SER A 109 -38.65 29.50 27.75
CA SER A 109 -40.07 29.87 27.74
C SER A 109 -40.62 29.69 26.31
N ALA A 110 -41.95 29.77 26.18
CA ALA A 110 -42.77 29.96 24.97
C ALA A 110 -43.25 28.65 24.32
N TRP A 111 -44.44 28.12 24.66
CA TRP A 111 -45.81 28.62 24.40
C TRP A 111 -46.12 28.88 22.92
N VAL A 112 -47.40 28.64 22.56
CA VAL A 112 -48.24 29.40 21.60
C VAL A 112 -48.57 28.70 20.23
N TYR A 113 -49.73 28.00 20.26
CA TYR A 113 -50.75 27.67 19.21
C TYR A 113 -50.35 26.71 18.05
N THR A 114 -51.22 25.84 17.50
CA THR A 114 -52.66 25.99 17.18
C THR A 114 -53.35 24.62 16.99
N PHE A 115 -54.54 24.47 17.54
CA PHE A 115 -55.54 23.41 17.28
C PHE A 115 -56.54 23.86 16.18
N ILE A 116 -57.38 22.93 15.65
CA ILE A 116 -58.66 23.11 14.90
C ILE A 116 -58.54 23.06 13.34
N TYR A 117 -59.32 22.33 12.50
CA TYR A 117 -60.32 21.24 12.57
C TYR A 117 -60.82 20.91 11.12
N ILE A 118 -61.23 19.65 10.87
CA ILE A 118 -62.20 19.09 9.88
C ILE A 118 -62.02 19.26 8.34
N GLY A 119 -61.71 18.13 7.68
CA GLY A 119 -62.61 17.27 6.87
C GLY A 119 -63.31 17.79 5.60
N MET A 120 -62.94 17.22 4.42
CA MET A 120 -63.87 16.74 3.38
C MET A 120 -63.18 15.80 2.37
N SER A 121 -63.91 14.78 1.96
CA SER A 121 -63.59 13.66 1.06
C SER A 121 -63.28 14.10 -0.38
N MET A 122 -62.32 13.44 -1.05
CA MET A 122 -62.49 12.78 -2.36
C MET A 122 -61.20 12.04 -2.77
N SER A 123 -61.41 10.79 -3.18
CA SER A 123 -60.54 9.81 -3.85
C SER A 123 -59.19 10.28 -4.40
N ASN A 124 -58.11 9.69 -3.91
CA ASN A 124 -56.99 9.16 -4.70
C ASN A 124 -56.14 8.27 -3.78
N ALA A 125 -56.36 6.95 -3.86
CA ALA A 125 -55.50 5.96 -3.23
C ALA A 125 -54.20 5.85 -4.03
N ILE A 126 -53.28 6.79 -3.81
CA ILE A 126 -51.87 6.57 -4.11
C ILE A 126 -51.28 5.97 -2.84
N ILE A 127 -50.98 4.68 -2.89
CA ILE A 127 -50.15 4.02 -1.88
C ILE A 127 -48.77 4.66 -2.00
N SER A 128 -48.58 5.79 -1.33
CA SER A 128 -47.27 6.32 -1.04
C SER A 128 -46.67 5.38 -0.01
N SER A 129 -46.06 4.30 -0.50
CA SER A 129 -45.03 3.61 0.26
C SER A 129 -43.94 4.64 0.50
N THR A 130 -44.12 5.39 1.59
CA THR A 130 -43.04 6.13 2.22
C THR A 130 -42.05 5.04 2.60
N ILE A 131 -41.11 4.76 1.71
CA ILE A 131 -39.83 4.23 2.11
C ILE A 131 -39.29 5.38 2.96
N VAL A 132 -39.64 5.33 4.25
CA VAL A 132 -38.77 5.85 5.28
C VAL A 132 -37.48 5.11 5.00
N LEU A 133 -36.62 5.72 4.19
CA LEU A 133 -35.21 5.47 4.25
C LEU A 133 -34.92 5.83 5.69
N SER A 134 -35.01 4.80 6.53
CA SER A 134 -34.27 4.72 7.75
C SER A 134 -32.85 4.97 7.28
N THR A 135 -32.47 6.25 7.29
CA THR A 135 -31.20 6.62 7.86
C THR A 135 -31.25 6.00 9.25
N ARG A 136 -30.93 4.70 9.32
CA ARG A 136 -29.96 4.26 10.30
C ARG A 136 -28.74 5.12 9.98
N SER A 137 -28.78 6.37 10.48
CA SER A 137 -27.71 6.82 11.32
C SER A 137 -27.40 5.57 12.13
N VAL A 138 -26.28 4.92 11.80
CA VAL A 138 -25.64 4.09 12.78
C VAL A 138 -25.35 5.13 13.86
N GLN A 139 -26.31 5.33 14.77
CA GLN A 139 -26.03 5.89 16.08
C GLN A 139 -24.85 5.03 16.48
N ARG A 140 -23.65 5.61 16.44
CA ARG A 140 -22.48 4.98 17.03
C ARG A 140 -22.93 4.76 18.47
N LYS A 141 -23.39 3.55 18.77
CA LYS A 141 -23.64 3.14 20.13
C LYS A 141 -22.34 3.49 20.82
N ARG A 142 -22.40 4.36 21.83
CA ARG A 142 -21.20 4.80 22.55
C ARG A 142 -20.44 3.61 23.17
N ASP A 143 -21.07 2.44 23.17
CA ASP A 143 -20.59 1.17 23.68
C ASP A 143 -20.19 0.16 22.57
N GLN A 144 -20.10 0.57 21.29
CA GLN A 144 -19.66 -0.34 20.24
C GLN A 144 -18.13 -0.52 20.29
N VAL A 145 -17.69 -1.56 20.99
CA VAL A 145 -16.29 -1.98 21.02
C VAL A 145 -15.96 -2.66 19.69
N CYS A 146 -14.97 -2.13 18.98
CA CYS A 146 -14.40 -2.82 17.82
C CYS A 146 -13.60 -4.04 18.34
N VAL A 147 -14.23 -5.21 18.31
CA VAL A 147 -13.55 -6.46 18.68
C VAL A 147 -12.86 -6.99 17.44
N GLN A 148 -11.54 -6.97 17.43
CA GLN A 148 -10.76 -7.55 16.35
C GLN A 148 -10.95 -9.08 16.35
N PRO A 149 -11.28 -9.70 15.20
CA PRO A 149 -11.40 -11.14 15.13
C PRO A 149 -10.02 -11.80 15.34
N LYS A 150 -9.97 -12.80 16.23
CA LYS A 150 -8.81 -13.67 16.39
C LYS A 150 -8.91 -14.77 15.34
N LEU A 151 -8.14 -14.62 14.27
CA LEU A 151 -8.12 -15.60 13.18
C LEU A 151 -7.11 -16.70 13.50
N ASN A 152 -7.54 -17.95 13.40
CA ASN A 152 -6.63 -19.10 13.43
C ASN A 152 -6.10 -19.34 12.01
N PRO A 153 -4.78 -19.22 11.77
CA PRO A 153 -4.22 -19.42 10.43
C PRO A 153 -4.42 -20.86 9.92
N PHE A 154 -4.62 -21.87 10.77
CA PHE A 154 -4.66 -23.28 10.35
C PHE A 154 -6.06 -23.89 10.31
N GLU A 155 -7.11 -23.10 10.56
CA GLU A 155 -8.46 -23.62 10.74
C GLU A 155 -9.33 -23.49 9.48
N GLY A 156 -10.22 -24.46 9.32
CA GLY A 156 -11.28 -24.46 8.31
C GLY A 156 -10.86 -24.88 6.91
N ASP A 157 -11.75 -24.60 5.97
CA ASP A 157 -11.66 -24.97 4.56
C ASP A 157 -10.44 -24.41 3.83
N TYR A 158 -9.72 -23.43 4.40
CA TYR A 158 -8.57 -22.83 3.76
C TYR A 158 -7.37 -23.78 3.63
N ALA A 159 -7.25 -24.75 4.55
CA ALA A 159 -6.14 -25.70 4.54
C ALA A 159 -6.05 -26.48 3.22
N LYS A 160 -7.18 -26.76 2.56
CA LYS A 160 -7.21 -27.47 1.26
C LYS A 160 -6.55 -26.71 0.11
N HIS A 161 -6.43 -25.39 0.25
CA HIS A 161 -5.79 -24.53 -0.77
C HIS A 161 -4.28 -24.40 -0.56
N PHE A 162 -3.73 -24.88 0.56
CA PHE A 162 -2.31 -24.82 0.85
C PHE A 162 -1.68 -26.20 0.80
N HIS A 163 -0.81 -26.43 -0.18
CA HIS A 163 0.04 -27.62 -0.24
C HIS A 163 1.45 -27.32 0.25
N SER A 164 2.15 -28.35 0.71
CA SER A 164 3.60 -28.27 0.93
C SER A 164 4.30 -28.27 -0.42
N VAL A 165 5.33 -27.45 -0.55
CA VAL A 165 6.22 -27.47 -1.71
C VAL A 165 7.50 -28.16 -1.27
N ASP A 166 8.06 -28.99 -2.14
CA ASP A 166 9.31 -29.68 -1.84
C ASP A 166 10.44 -28.67 -1.62
N PRO A 167 11.37 -28.96 -0.69
CA PRO A 167 12.54 -28.11 -0.49
C PRO A 167 13.35 -27.98 -1.77
N VAL A 168 13.96 -26.80 -1.96
CA VAL A 168 14.92 -26.58 -3.04
C VAL A 168 16.09 -27.55 -2.87
N LYS A 169 16.36 -28.36 -3.90
CA LYS A 169 17.52 -29.25 -3.94
C LYS A 169 18.74 -28.42 -4.31
N CYS A 170 19.52 -28.02 -3.30
CA CYS A 170 20.80 -27.35 -3.52
C CYS A 170 21.83 -28.33 -4.11
N SER A 171 22.83 -27.80 -4.82
CA SER A 171 23.99 -28.59 -5.27
C SER A 171 24.66 -29.29 -4.08
N GLU A 172 25.14 -30.52 -4.28
CA GLU A 172 25.93 -31.22 -3.27
C GLU A 172 27.31 -30.57 -3.09
N ASP A 173 27.81 -29.92 -4.15
CA ASP A 173 29.03 -29.14 -4.09
C ASP A 173 28.77 -27.77 -3.44
N THR A 174 29.63 -27.40 -2.51
CA THR A 174 29.52 -26.13 -1.78
C THR A 174 30.15 -25.01 -2.56
N ASP A 175 29.68 -23.77 -2.38
CA ASP A 175 30.29 -22.61 -3.02
C ASP A 175 31.82 -22.55 -2.81
N TRP A 176 32.54 -22.41 -3.93
CA TRP A 176 34.00 -22.40 -3.90
C TRP A 176 34.57 -21.14 -3.27
N VAL A 177 33.84 -20.04 -3.41
CA VAL A 177 34.18 -18.72 -2.90
C VAL A 177 33.15 -18.30 -1.87
N SER A 178 33.58 -17.59 -0.83
CA SER A 178 32.71 -16.99 0.17
C SER A 178 33.06 -15.52 0.34
N VAL A 179 32.04 -14.73 0.66
CA VAL A 179 32.17 -13.32 1.00
C VAL A 179 31.82 -13.13 2.48
N SER A 180 32.72 -12.49 3.23
CA SER A 180 32.50 -12.20 4.65
C SER A 180 33.26 -10.95 5.05
N ASN A 181 32.65 -10.10 5.89
CA ASN A 181 33.24 -8.86 6.39
C ASN A 181 33.88 -7.98 5.29
N GLY A 182 33.17 -7.80 4.17
CA GLY A 182 33.66 -6.99 3.05
C GLY A 182 34.89 -7.56 2.35
N SER A 183 35.17 -8.86 2.51
CA SER A 183 36.28 -9.55 1.86
C SER A 183 35.82 -10.83 1.18
N VAL A 184 36.53 -11.25 0.14
CA VAL A 184 36.26 -12.44 -0.67
C VAL A 184 37.45 -13.39 -0.63
N PHE A 185 37.17 -14.68 -0.48
CA PHE A 185 38.19 -15.73 -0.34
C PHE A 185 37.67 -17.10 -0.78
N ILE A 186 38.60 -18.00 -1.12
CA ILE A 186 38.29 -19.38 -1.49
C ILE A 186 38.08 -20.23 -0.23
N THR A 187 37.00 -21.01 -0.19
CA THR A 187 36.65 -21.82 0.99
C THR A 187 37.63 -22.97 1.19
N SER A 188 37.89 -23.32 2.46
CA SER A 188 38.74 -24.48 2.79
C SER A 188 38.16 -25.80 2.29
N LYS A 189 36.82 -25.90 2.26
CA LYS A 189 36.10 -27.08 1.77
C LYS A 189 36.31 -27.28 0.27
N ALA A 190 36.22 -26.21 -0.53
CA ALA A 190 36.49 -26.30 -1.97
C ALA A 190 37.94 -26.69 -2.27
N ARG A 191 38.90 -26.14 -1.53
CA ARG A 191 40.32 -26.55 -1.64
C ARG A 191 40.54 -28.03 -1.33
N LYS A 192 39.84 -28.55 -0.34
CA LYS A 192 39.91 -29.97 0.02
C LYS A 192 39.33 -30.88 -1.08
N ASN A 193 38.28 -30.43 -1.75
CA ASN A 193 37.56 -31.20 -2.77
C ASN A 193 38.24 -31.14 -4.15
N HIS A 194 38.69 -29.95 -4.57
CA HIS A 194 39.15 -29.69 -5.94
C HIS A 194 40.66 -29.42 -6.05
N GLY A 195 41.36 -29.38 -4.92
CA GLY A 195 42.78 -29.06 -4.87
C GLY A 195 43.03 -27.57 -5.02
N SER A 196 44.03 -27.19 -5.82
CA SER A 196 44.38 -25.79 -5.98
C SER A 196 43.41 -25.06 -6.91
N ILE A 197 42.90 -23.92 -6.45
CA ILE A 197 41.87 -23.14 -7.14
C ILE A 197 42.43 -21.74 -7.48
N SER A 198 42.14 -21.29 -8.70
CA SER A 198 42.40 -19.92 -9.15
C SER A 198 41.10 -19.32 -9.69
N CYS A 199 40.74 -18.13 -9.22
CA CYS A 199 39.50 -17.46 -9.61
C CYS A 199 39.76 -16.10 -10.25
N GLN A 200 39.02 -15.78 -11.31
CA GLN A 200 38.85 -14.43 -11.82
C GLN A 200 37.60 -13.82 -11.19
N LEU A 201 37.78 -12.65 -10.56
CA LEU A 201 36.74 -11.90 -9.90
C LEU A 201 36.47 -10.63 -10.70
N THR A 202 35.31 -10.54 -11.35
CA THR A 202 34.88 -9.33 -12.06
C THR A 202 33.83 -8.61 -11.22
N TYR A 203 34.21 -7.50 -10.62
CA TYR A 203 33.29 -6.66 -9.85
C TYR A 203 32.35 -5.89 -10.79
N PHE A 204 31.15 -5.55 -10.33
CA PHE A 204 30.25 -4.70 -11.12
C PHE A 204 29.31 -3.89 -10.24
N ASP A 205 28.97 -2.69 -10.71
CA ASP A 205 27.96 -1.84 -10.09
C ASP A 205 26.63 -1.94 -10.84
N ARG A 206 25.52 -2.05 -10.12
CA ARG A 206 24.18 -1.96 -10.70
C ARG A 206 23.85 -0.50 -11.00
N ILE A 207 23.55 -0.19 -12.26
CA ILE A 207 23.09 1.16 -12.66
C ILE A 207 21.58 1.26 -12.51
N ASP A 208 20.87 0.24 -12.99
CA ASP A 208 19.41 0.13 -12.92
C ASP A 208 19.00 -1.36 -12.96
N ASP A 209 17.73 -1.64 -13.24
CA ASP A 209 17.16 -2.99 -13.27
C ASP A 209 17.62 -3.83 -14.46
N PHE A 210 18.15 -3.20 -15.50
CA PHE A 210 18.50 -3.88 -16.75
C PHE A 210 19.99 -3.73 -17.09
N ARG A 211 20.73 -2.87 -16.39
CA ARG A 211 22.11 -2.53 -16.72
C ARG A 211 23.05 -2.61 -15.54
N ASN A 212 24.17 -3.27 -15.80
CA ASN A 212 25.32 -3.37 -14.91
C ASN A 212 26.53 -2.72 -15.57
N LYS A 213 27.41 -2.14 -14.76
CA LYS A 213 28.71 -1.63 -15.19
C LYS A 213 29.78 -2.52 -14.60
N ASP A 214 30.43 -3.30 -15.44
CA ASP A 214 31.58 -4.10 -15.04
C ASP A 214 32.76 -3.17 -14.70
N LEU A 215 33.46 -3.53 -13.62
CA LEU A 215 34.64 -2.86 -13.08
C LEU A 215 35.88 -3.74 -13.32
N ASP A 216 36.92 -3.52 -12.52
CA ASP A 216 38.16 -4.30 -12.58
C ASP A 216 37.90 -5.80 -12.41
N THR A 217 38.65 -6.57 -13.21
CA THR A 217 38.82 -8.01 -12.96
C THR A 217 40.13 -8.23 -12.20
N VAL A 218 40.06 -8.98 -11.10
CA VAL A 218 41.23 -9.33 -10.29
C VAL A 218 41.32 -10.85 -10.13
N THR A 219 42.53 -11.36 -10.09
CA THR A 219 42.77 -12.78 -9.84
C THR A 219 42.88 -13.06 -8.35
N LEU A 220 42.01 -13.93 -7.84
CA LEU A 220 42.05 -14.47 -6.50
C LEU A 220 42.79 -15.80 -6.52
N SER A 221 43.96 -15.82 -5.88
CA SER A 221 44.77 -17.03 -5.72
C SER A 221 44.33 -17.82 -4.50
N ASP A 222 44.68 -19.11 -4.50
CA ASP A 222 44.22 -20.16 -3.58
C ASP A 222 44.25 -19.85 -2.06
N SER A 223 45.19 -19.01 -1.60
CA SER A 223 45.31 -18.62 -0.19
C SER A 223 45.16 -17.11 0.05
N SER A 224 44.74 -16.37 -0.97
CA SER A 224 44.56 -14.92 -0.86
C SER A 224 43.17 -14.57 -0.32
N VAL A 225 43.11 -13.47 0.42
CA VAL A 225 41.88 -12.80 0.82
C VAL A 225 41.94 -11.42 0.23
N LEU A 226 40.91 -11.04 -0.54
CA LEU A 226 40.87 -9.74 -1.19
C LEU A 226 39.70 -8.91 -0.62
N PRO A 227 39.90 -7.59 -0.40
CA PRO A 227 38.79 -6.71 -0.07
C PRO A 227 37.86 -6.57 -1.27
N LEU A 228 36.55 -6.49 -1.00
CA LEU A 228 35.55 -6.22 -2.04
C LEU A 228 35.71 -4.80 -2.59
N LYS A 229 35.75 -4.69 -3.92
CA LYS A 229 35.72 -3.39 -4.61
C LYS A 229 34.29 -2.91 -4.89
N SER A 230 33.34 -3.83 -5.03
CA SER A 230 31.90 -3.57 -5.18
C SER A 230 31.10 -4.59 -4.38
N ASP A 231 29.82 -4.32 -4.18
CA ASP A 231 28.91 -5.20 -3.44
C ASP A 231 28.56 -6.47 -4.23
N PHE A 232 28.78 -6.45 -5.54
CA PHE A 232 28.53 -7.57 -6.44
C PHE A 232 29.81 -8.00 -7.16
N VAL A 233 30.03 -9.31 -7.25
CA VAL A 233 31.18 -9.90 -7.94
C VAL A 233 30.78 -11.14 -8.72
N LYS A 234 31.11 -11.17 -10.01
CA LYS A 234 31.05 -12.38 -10.84
C LYS A 234 32.34 -13.16 -10.59
N VAL A 235 32.19 -14.43 -10.26
CA VAL A 235 33.28 -15.32 -9.91
C VAL A 235 33.36 -16.41 -10.97
N HIS A 236 34.54 -16.56 -11.57
CA HIS A 236 34.86 -17.67 -12.45
C HIS A 236 36.14 -18.34 -11.95
N CYS A 237 36.04 -19.56 -11.44
CA CYS A 237 37.16 -20.31 -10.89
C CYS A 237 37.49 -21.54 -11.73
N THR A 238 38.78 -21.85 -11.82
CA THR A 238 39.28 -23.11 -12.38
C THR A 238 40.11 -23.83 -11.32
N ALA A 239 39.82 -25.10 -11.11
CA ALA A 239 40.54 -25.96 -10.19
C ALA A 239 41.52 -26.89 -10.91
N LYS A 240 42.43 -27.50 -10.15
CA LYS A 240 43.43 -28.45 -10.67
C LYS A 240 42.81 -29.69 -11.32
N ASP A 241 41.67 -30.13 -10.82
CA ASP A 241 40.89 -31.26 -11.37
C ASP A 241 40.16 -30.91 -12.68
N LYS A 242 40.32 -29.68 -13.18
CA LYS A 242 39.67 -29.10 -14.37
C LYS A 242 38.18 -28.80 -14.20
N ASN A 243 37.63 -28.92 -12.99
CA ASN A 243 36.30 -28.42 -12.71
C ASN A 243 36.29 -26.89 -12.71
N VAL A 244 35.14 -26.34 -13.07
CA VAL A 244 34.91 -24.90 -13.18
C VAL A 244 33.75 -24.52 -12.28
N TYR A 245 33.90 -23.41 -11.57
CA TYR A 245 32.85 -22.82 -10.74
C TYR A 245 32.54 -21.42 -11.23
N GLU A 246 31.26 -21.18 -11.55
CA GLU A 246 30.75 -19.87 -11.94
C GLU A 246 29.59 -19.48 -11.05
N ASN A 247 29.66 -18.31 -10.43
CA ASN A 247 28.56 -17.78 -9.63
C ASN A 247 28.67 -16.27 -9.45
N VAL A 248 27.57 -15.63 -9.05
CA VAL A 248 27.56 -14.24 -8.59
C VAL A 248 27.49 -14.24 -7.07
N HIS A 249 28.45 -13.58 -6.44
CA HIS A 249 28.47 -13.39 -5.00
C HIS A 249 28.09 -11.96 -4.65
N VAL A 250 27.41 -11.82 -3.51
CA VAL A 250 26.95 -10.54 -2.98
C VAL A 250 27.51 -10.38 -1.57
N GLY A 251 28.04 -9.19 -1.27
CA GLY A 251 28.44 -8.83 0.08
C GLY A 251 28.51 -7.33 0.24
N VAL A 252 28.55 -6.86 1.48
CA VAL A 252 28.64 -5.43 1.76
C VAL A 252 30.10 -5.03 1.77
N ARG A 253 30.52 -4.19 0.82
CA ARG A 253 31.89 -3.67 0.78
C ARG A 253 32.15 -2.73 1.96
N ASN A 254 33.36 -2.76 2.50
CA ASN A 254 33.75 -1.84 3.55
C ASN A 254 34.12 -0.47 2.95
N VAL A 255 33.36 0.56 3.31
CA VAL A 255 33.61 1.94 2.89
C VAL A 255 33.93 2.78 4.15
N PRO A 256 35.21 3.05 4.43
CA PRO A 256 35.63 3.76 5.65
C PRO A 256 34.97 5.13 5.84
N GLU A 257 34.64 5.81 4.74
CA GLU A 257 33.99 7.13 4.77
C GLU A 257 32.63 7.10 5.48
N TYR A 258 31.84 6.02 5.34
CA TYR A 258 30.55 5.90 6.00
C TYR A 258 30.69 5.69 7.51
N HIS A 259 31.70 4.91 7.92
CA HIS A 259 32.00 4.70 9.34
C HIS A 259 32.40 6.00 10.04
N ASN A 260 33.20 6.84 9.38
CA ASN A 260 33.61 8.15 9.91
C ASN A 260 32.43 9.12 10.05
N LYS A 261 31.43 9.04 9.16
CA LYS A 261 30.24 9.89 9.22
C LYS A 261 29.36 9.56 10.42
N ILE A 262 29.24 8.28 10.78
CA ILE A 262 28.46 7.82 11.93
C ILE A 262 29.13 8.23 13.25
N ALA A 263 30.46 8.13 13.34
CA ALA A 263 31.21 8.53 14.53
C ALA A 263 30.98 10.00 14.95
N ASN A 264 30.58 10.85 14.00
CA ASN A 264 30.32 12.27 14.22
C ASN A 264 28.86 12.61 14.58
N LEU A 265 27.94 11.62 14.57
CA LEU A 265 26.54 11.81 14.96
C LEU A 265 26.40 11.70 16.49
N THR A 266 26.61 12.80 17.20
CA THR A 266 26.56 12.85 18.68
C THR A 266 25.17 12.88 19.29
N SER A 267 24.11 13.02 18.48
CA SER A 267 22.74 13.34 18.93
C SER A 267 21.68 12.28 18.60
N GLY A 268 22.08 11.06 18.22
CA GLY A 268 21.16 9.94 17.94
C GLY A 268 21.24 8.80 18.96
N LEU A 269 20.27 7.89 18.93
CA LEU A 269 20.28 6.66 19.76
C LEU A 269 21.41 5.68 19.37
N GLY A 270 22.18 5.97 18.32
CA GLY A 270 23.23 5.07 17.82
C GLY A 270 22.69 3.75 17.28
N LEU A 271 21.42 3.74 16.83
CA LEU A 271 20.75 2.55 16.32
C LEU A 271 20.48 2.67 14.83
N ASP A 272 20.72 1.58 14.11
CA ASP A 272 20.27 1.41 12.73
C ASP A 272 18.85 0.82 12.71
N VAL A 273 18.01 1.34 11.82
CA VAL A 273 16.66 0.82 11.61
C VAL A 273 16.62 0.09 10.27
N LEU A 274 16.43 -1.23 10.31
CA LEU A 274 16.20 -2.05 9.13
C LEU A 274 14.71 -2.33 8.96
N ILE A 275 14.16 -1.98 7.80
CA ILE A 275 12.79 -2.31 7.42
C ILE A 275 12.84 -3.41 6.35
N LEU A 276 12.29 -4.58 6.67
CA LEU A 276 12.20 -5.71 5.76
C LEU A 276 10.77 -5.83 5.25
N GLY A 277 10.56 -5.56 3.96
CA GLY A 277 9.26 -5.69 3.31
C GLY A 277 9.16 -7.01 2.56
N PHE A 278 8.08 -7.75 2.82
CA PHE A 278 7.70 -8.89 1.98
C PHE A 278 6.46 -8.49 1.17
N ASP A 279 6.63 -8.35 -0.14
CA ASP A 279 5.52 -8.01 -1.02
C ASP A 279 4.56 -9.19 -1.19
N SER A 280 3.27 -8.88 -1.40
CA SER A 280 2.22 -9.82 -1.77
C SER A 280 1.94 -10.94 -0.74
N LEU A 281 2.33 -10.73 0.53
CA LEU A 281 2.04 -11.66 1.62
C LEU A 281 1.04 -11.07 2.63
N SER A 282 -0.04 -11.80 2.88
CA SER A 282 -0.91 -11.53 4.03
C SER A 282 -0.26 -12.01 5.33
N HIS A 283 -0.66 -11.41 6.46
CA HIS A 283 -0.23 -11.87 7.79
C HIS A 283 -0.51 -13.37 8.01
N MET A 284 -1.67 -13.87 7.54
CA MET A 284 -2.03 -15.28 7.62
C MET A 284 -1.14 -16.17 6.74
N THR A 285 -0.84 -15.73 5.51
CA THR A 285 0.04 -16.47 4.60
C THR A 285 1.46 -16.56 5.16
N TYR A 286 1.97 -15.48 5.75
CA TYR A 286 3.27 -15.45 6.41
C TYR A 286 3.35 -16.54 7.50
N MET A 287 2.38 -16.58 8.41
CA MET A 287 2.33 -17.61 9.47
C MET A 287 2.20 -19.04 8.92
N ARG A 288 1.45 -19.24 7.83
CA ARG A 288 1.25 -20.58 7.24
C ARG A 288 2.49 -21.11 6.52
N LYS A 289 3.12 -20.29 5.70
CA LYS A 289 4.18 -20.70 4.76
C LYS A 289 5.59 -20.49 5.30
N LEU A 290 5.76 -19.56 6.24
CA LEU A 290 7.04 -19.22 6.85
C LEU A 290 7.03 -19.52 8.36
N LYS A 291 6.53 -20.71 8.74
CA LYS A 291 6.37 -21.14 10.15
C LYS A 291 7.65 -20.97 10.96
N LYS A 292 8.74 -21.55 10.47
CA LYS A 292 10.07 -21.46 11.11
C LYS A 292 10.51 -20.01 11.31
N THR A 293 10.25 -19.15 10.33
CA THR A 293 10.59 -17.72 10.40
C THR A 293 9.74 -16.99 11.44
N TYR A 294 8.43 -17.27 11.48
CA TYR A 294 7.51 -16.67 12.45
C TYR A 294 7.81 -17.13 13.89
N GLU A 295 8.08 -18.41 14.09
CA GLU A 295 8.52 -18.98 15.36
C GLU A 295 9.85 -18.35 15.80
N TYR A 296 10.85 -18.28 14.91
CA TYR A 296 12.11 -17.61 15.22
C TYR A 296 11.93 -16.14 15.62
N PHE A 297 11.11 -15.40 14.87
CA PHE A 297 10.81 -14.00 15.17
C PHE A 297 10.14 -13.82 16.54
N THR A 298 9.11 -14.61 16.85
CA THR A 298 8.33 -14.45 18.08
C THR A 298 9.01 -15.07 19.30
N GLU A 299 9.62 -16.24 19.15
CA GLU A 299 10.16 -17.01 20.28
C GLU A 299 11.64 -16.74 20.53
N THR A 300 12.44 -16.54 19.49
CA THR A 300 13.90 -16.32 19.63
C THR A 300 14.22 -14.83 19.72
N LEU A 301 13.76 -14.03 18.75
CA LEU A 301 14.00 -12.59 18.74
C LEU A 301 13.09 -11.82 19.71
N LYS A 302 12.07 -12.48 20.28
CA LYS A 302 11.04 -11.85 21.11
C LYS A 302 10.38 -10.66 20.42
N GLY A 303 10.21 -10.78 19.10
CA GLY A 303 9.60 -9.76 18.26
C GLY A 303 8.13 -9.53 18.61
N THR A 304 7.69 -8.28 18.50
CA THR A 304 6.29 -7.91 18.74
C THR A 304 5.48 -8.00 17.45
N THR A 305 4.44 -8.83 17.44
CA THR A 305 3.52 -8.91 16.30
C THR A 305 2.40 -7.89 16.44
N LEU A 306 2.26 -7.01 15.44
CA LEU A 306 1.17 -6.03 15.38
C LEU A 306 -0.08 -6.66 14.77
N ASN A 307 -0.82 -7.46 15.56
CA ASN A 307 -2.00 -8.17 15.07
C ASN A 307 -3.09 -7.24 14.49
N GLY A 308 -3.19 -6.01 14.98
CA GLY A 308 -4.15 -4.99 14.52
C GLY A 308 -3.71 -4.17 13.31
N TYR A 309 -2.49 -4.42 12.80
CA TYR A 309 -1.98 -3.70 11.64
C TYR A 309 -2.78 -4.05 10.38
N ASN A 310 -3.15 -3.02 9.61
CA ASN A 310 -3.88 -3.15 8.36
C ASN A 310 -3.36 -2.15 7.33
N ILE A 311 -3.48 -2.51 6.06
CA ILE A 311 -3.21 -1.61 4.94
C ILE A 311 -4.35 -0.59 4.79
N VAL A 312 -4.03 0.62 4.31
CA VAL A 312 -5.05 1.68 4.12
C VAL A 312 -5.63 1.71 2.70
N GLY A 313 -5.21 0.79 1.84
CA GLY A 313 -5.68 0.64 0.47
C GLY A 313 -5.13 -0.63 -0.18
N ASP A 314 -5.62 -0.93 -1.39
CA ASP A 314 -5.47 -2.24 -2.05
C ASP A 314 -4.23 -2.34 -2.98
N GLY A 315 -3.12 -1.72 -2.58
CA GLY A 315 -1.93 -1.70 -3.41
C GLY A 315 -0.67 -1.30 -2.65
N THR A 316 0.48 -1.64 -3.23
CA THR A 316 1.81 -1.38 -2.64
C THR A 316 2.05 0.10 -2.33
N PRO A 317 1.69 1.07 -3.21
CA PRO A 317 1.81 2.49 -2.86
C PRO A 317 0.96 2.84 -1.64
N GLN A 318 -0.29 2.36 -1.59
CA GLN A 318 -1.21 2.65 -0.50
C GLN A 318 -0.78 1.95 0.80
N ALA A 319 -0.05 0.84 0.75
CA ALA A 319 0.54 0.22 1.93
C ALA A 319 1.80 0.96 2.43
N LEU A 320 2.72 1.33 1.53
CA LEU A 320 4.03 1.88 1.91
C LEU A 320 3.98 3.38 2.22
N ILE A 321 3.22 4.17 1.47
CA ILE A 321 3.16 5.64 1.65
C ILE A 321 2.80 6.02 3.11
N PRO A 322 1.78 5.44 3.75
CA PRO A 322 1.45 5.75 5.13
C PRO A 322 2.52 5.31 6.13
N ILE A 323 3.19 4.18 5.89
CA ILE A 323 4.27 3.69 6.76
C ILE A 323 5.40 4.73 6.80
N PHE A 324 5.77 5.26 5.64
CA PHE A 324 6.92 6.17 5.53
C PHE A 324 6.59 7.64 5.78
N THR A 325 5.34 8.06 5.57
CA THR A 325 4.97 9.48 5.61
C THR A 325 3.91 9.84 6.65
N GLY A 326 3.24 8.84 7.23
CA GLY A 326 2.07 9.06 8.09
C GLY A 326 0.87 9.69 7.36
N LYS A 327 0.86 9.68 6.03
CA LYS A 327 -0.17 10.27 5.16
C LYS A 327 -0.67 9.23 4.16
N THR A 328 -1.89 9.40 3.69
CA THR A 328 -2.44 8.66 2.54
C THR A 328 -1.93 9.26 1.23
N GLU A 329 -2.01 8.50 0.14
CA GLU A 329 -1.65 8.97 -1.20
C GLU A 329 -2.38 10.27 -1.59
N LEU A 330 -3.67 10.38 -1.24
CA LEU A 330 -4.50 11.56 -1.54
C LEU A 330 -4.11 12.82 -0.76
N GLU A 331 -3.42 12.67 0.37
CA GLU A 331 -2.94 13.78 1.20
C GLU A 331 -1.57 14.29 0.74
N LEU A 332 -0.88 13.55 -0.13
CA LEU A 332 0.39 13.94 -0.69
C LEU A 332 0.21 14.74 -2.00
N PRO A 333 1.15 15.65 -2.31
CA PRO A 333 1.18 16.30 -3.62
C PRO A 333 1.28 15.26 -4.73
N ARG A 334 0.56 15.49 -5.83
CA ARG A 334 0.56 14.57 -6.98
C ARG A 334 1.97 14.49 -7.58
N THR A 335 2.53 13.29 -7.65
CA THR A 335 3.92 13.02 -8.12
C THR A 335 3.98 12.48 -9.55
N LEU A 336 2.86 12.48 -10.29
CA LEU A 336 2.84 12.04 -11.70
C LEU A 336 3.82 12.88 -12.52
N LYS A 337 4.62 12.20 -13.37
CA LYS A 337 5.72 12.74 -14.21
C LYS A 337 5.31 13.89 -15.16
N THR A 338 4.04 14.26 -15.23
CA THR A 338 3.50 15.34 -16.07
C THR A 338 3.57 16.73 -15.42
N LEU A 339 4.04 16.86 -14.18
CA LEU A 339 4.31 18.16 -13.55
C LEU A 339 5.77 18.59 -13.72
N PRO A 340 6.06 19.89 -14.00
CA PRO A 340 7.43 20.37 -14.15
C PRO A 340 8.24 20.13 -12.87
N LYS A 341 9.49 19.68 -13.05
CA LYS A 341 10.50 19.22 -12.08
C LYS A 341 10.75 20.14 -10.87
N ARG A 342 9.77 20.40 -10.01
CA ARG A 342 9.93 21.20 -8.79
C ARG A 342 9.70 20.45 -7.48
N THR A 343 9.45 19.14 -7.54
CA THR A 343 9.31 18.32 -6.33
C THR A 343 10.09 17.04 -6.51
N SER A 344 11.30 17.01 -5.97
CA SER A 344 12.04 15.79 -5.67
C SER A 344 11.19 14.97 -4.70
N SER A 345 10.62 13.88 -5.18
CA SER A 345 9.85 12.93 -4.38
C SER A 345 10.64 11.64 -4.24
N ILE A 346 10.73 11.14 -3.00
CA ILE A 346 11.44 9.94 -2.54
C ILE A 346 10.97 8.65 -3.23
N PHE A 347 9.82 8.65 -3.91
CA PHE A 347 9.16 7.42 -4.38
C PHE A 347 9.26 7.09 -5.87
N THR A 348 9.85 7.95 -6.71
CA THR A 348 9.95 7.67 -8.16
C THR A 348 10.95 6.58 -8.54
N GLN A 349 11.62 5.97 -7.57
CA GLN A 349 12.67 4.96 -7.80
C GLN A 349 12.30 3.56 -7.30
N TRP A 350 11.08 3.39 -6.79
CA TRP A 350 10.57 2.13 -6.22
C TRP A 350 9.46 1.47 -7.07
N PHE A 351 9.09 2.08 -8.20
CA PHE A 351 8.06 1.58 -9.13
C PHE A 351 8.46 1.78 -10.58
#